data_AF-X1SD37-F1
#
_entry.id   AF-X1SD37-F1
#
_cell.length_a   1.000
_cell.length_b   1.000
_cell.length_c   1.000
_cell.angle_alpha   90.00
_cell.angle_beta   90.00
_cell.angle_gamma   90.00
#
_symmetry.space_group_name_H-M   'P 1'
#
loop_
_entity.id
_entity.type
_entity.pdbx_description
1 polymer ?
#
loop_
_entity_poly.entity_id
_entity_poly.type
_entity_poly.pdbx_seq_one_letter_code
_entity_poly.pdbx_strand_id
1 'polypeptide(L)'
;DEKGVPVYSATNRINCVVSGPIRLLGLEDANPNNIEDYKDSEQNAFKGRLLIYVQSIDQTGRGRIIVSSPGLKKRELTLEIY
;
A
#
# COMPACT_ATOMS: atom_id res chain seq x y z
N ASP A 1 6.08 7.03 13.88
CA ASP A 1 5.57 8.25 14.52
C ASP A 1 6.25 9.46 13.85
N GLU A 2 6.19 10.64 14.45
CA GLU A 2 6.84 11.85 13.92
C GLU A 2 8.38 11.75 13.87
N LYS A 3 8.97 10.88 14.70
CA LYS A 3 10.42 10.59 14.72
C LYS A 3 10.82 9.46 13.77
N GLY A 4 9.87 8.92 12.99
CA GLY A 4 10.11 7.79 12.10
C GLY A 4 10.17 6.43 12.79
N VAL A 5 9.85 6.34 14.08
CA VAL A 5 9.82 5.07 14.81
C VAL A 5 8.58 4.27 14.41
N PRO A 6 8.70 2.99 13.98
CA PRO A 6 7.55 2.14 13.68
C PRO A 6 6.62 1.97 14.90
N VAL A 7 5.32 2.16 14.70
CA VAL A 7 4.31 1.97 15.75
C VAL A 7 3.74 0.55 15.62
N TYR A 8 4.26 -0.39 16.39
CA TYR A 8 3.91 -1.82 16.26
C TYR A 8 2.45 -2.15 16.60
N SER A 9 1.73 -1.28 17.31
CA SER A 9 0.31 -1.46 17.61
C SER A 9 -0.62 -0.82 16.57
N ALA A 10 -0.08 -0.16 15.54
CA ALA A 10 -0.89 0.56 14.57
C ALA A 10 -1.73 -0.40 13.71
N THR A 11 -3.01 -0.04 13.58
CA THR A 11 -4.04 -0.73 12.78
C THR A 11 -4.74 0.24 11.82
N ASN A 12 -4.03 1.29 11.39
CA ASN A 12 -4.61 2.33 10.53
C ASN A 12 -5.16 1.74 9.23
N ARG A 13 -6.31 2.24 8.79
CA ARG A 13 -6.84 1.95 7.45
C ARG A 13 -6.02 2.72 6.41
N ILE A 14 -5.41 1.99 5.49
CA ILE A 14 -4.54 2.54 4.45
C ILE A 14 -5.24 2.36 3.10
N ASN A 15 -5.35 3.46 2.35
CA ASN A 15 -5.76 3.47 0.95
C ASN A 15 -4.53 3.54 0.04
N CYS A 16 -4.53 2.74 -1.02
CA CYS A 16 -3.48 2.63 -2.03
C CYS A 16 -4.04 2.98 -3.42
N VAL A 17 -3.45 3.98 -4.07
CA VAL A 17 -3.75 4.35 -5.45
C VAL A 17 -2.53 4.09 -6.32
N VAL A 18 -2.72 3.32 -7.39
CA VAL A 18 -1.68 3.05 -8.40
C VAL A 18 -2.03 3.70 -9.72
N SER A 19 -1.04 4.23 -10.43
CA SER A 19 -1.21 4.78 -11.77
C SER A 19 0.05 4.60 -12.63
N GLY A 20 -0.10 4.78 -13.95
CA GLY A 20 0.95 4.49 -14.92
C GLY A 20 0.99 3.02 -15.33
N PRO A 21 2.12 2.51 -15.87
CA PRO A 21 2.24 1.16 -16.39
C PRO A 21 2.41 0.10 -15.29
N ILE A 22 1.58 0.18 -14.25
CA ILE A 22 1.50 -0.78 -13.15
C ILE A 22 0.05 -1.01 -12.75
N ARG A 23 -0.25 -2.19 -12.21
CA ARG A 23 -1.56 -2.53 -11.63
C ARG A 23 -1.41 -3.08 -10.21
N LEU A 24 -2.41 -2.84 -9.37
CA LEU A 24 -2.51 -3.41 -8.04
C LEU A 24 -2.94 -4.88 -8.17
N LEU A 25 -2.21 -5.79 -7.53
CA LEU A 25 -2.58 -7.19 -7.43
C LEU A 25 -3.30 -7.50 -6.13
N GLY A 26 -2.92 -6.83 -5.05
CA GLY A 26 -3.60 -6.94 -3.77
C GLY A 26 -2.84 -6.33 -2.60
N LEU A 27 -3.50 -6.34 -1.45
CA LEU A 27 -3.00 -5.87 -0.16
C LEU A 27 -2.99 -7.04 0.84
N GLU A 28 -1.95 -7.14 1.66
CA GLU A 28 -1.79 -8.21 2.66
C GLU A 28 -1.25 -7.65 3.98
N ASP A 29 -1.91 -7.96 5.09
CA ASP A 29 -1.51 -7.54 6.43
C ASP A 29 -0.98 -8.70 7.30
N ALA A 30 -1.01 -9.94 6.78
CA ALA A 30 -0.63 -11.18 7.47
C ALA A 30 -1.43 -11.45 8.77
N ASN A 31 -2.60 -10.84 8.92
CA ASN A 31 -3.49 -11.12 10.05
C ASN A 31 -4.30 -12.41 9.75
N PRO A 32 -4.09 -13.51 10.51
CA PRO A 32 -4.74 -14.80 10.23
C PRO A 32 -6.25 -14.79 10.45
N ASN A 33 -6.78 -13.78 11.15
CA ASN A 33 -8.21 -13.61 11.37
C ASN A 33 -8.84 -12.62 10.38
N ASN A 34 -8.06 -12.08 9.43
CA ASN A 34 -8.57 -11.11 8.49
C ASN A 34 -9.40 -11.78 7.39
N ILE A 35 -10.60 -11.27 7.21
CA ILE A 35 -11.59 -11.70 6.21
C ILE A 35 -11.87 -10.59 5.18
N GLU A 36 -11.11 -9.49 5.21
CA GLU A 36 -11.18 -8.39 4.25
C GLU A 36 -10.78 -8.85 2.83
N ASP A 37 -11.28 -8.14 1.81
CA ASP A 37 -11.02 -8.48 0.41
C ASP A 37 -9.61 -8.05 0.00
N TYR A 38 -8.74 -9.04 -0.23
CA TYR A 38 -7.35 -8.84 -0.66
C TYR A 38 -7.20 -8.07 -1.99
N LYS A 39 -8.28 -7.94 -2.79
CA LYS A 39 -8.27 -7.23 -4.07
C LYS A 39 -8.75 -5.77 -3.98
N ASP A 40 -9.17 -5.30 -2.81
CA ASP A 40 -9.51 -3.89 -2.65
C ASP A 40 -8.26 -3.01 -2.58
N SER A 41 -8.45 -1.73 -2.84
CA SER A 41 -7.45 -0.67 -2.71
C SER A 41 -7.28 -0.15 -1.30
N GLU A 42 -8.00 -0.72 -0.32
CA GLU A 42 -7.98 -0.31 1.08
C GLU A 42 -7.86 -1.51 2.01
N GLN A 43 -6.94 -1.45 2.98
CA GLN A 43 -6.78 -2.49 4.00
C GLN A 43 -6.30 -1.88 5.30
N ASN A 44 -6.67 -2.50 6.42
CA ASN A 44 -6.07 -2.16 7.70
C ASN A 44 -4.62 -2.67 7.78
N ALA A 45 -3.74 -1.87 8.38
CA ALA A 45 -2.44 -2.38 8.81
C ALA A 45 -2.64 -3.40 9.93
N PHE A 46 -1.72 -4.36 10.03
CA PHE A 46 -1.62 -5.25 11.17
C PHE A 46 -0.22 -5.19 11.74
N LYS A 47 -0.15 -5.02 13.06
CA LYS A 47 1.11 -4.84 13.79
C LYS A 47 2.01 -3.75 13.18
N GLY A 48 1.40 -2.66 12.72
CA GLY A 48 2.08 -1.52 12.12
C GLY A 48 2.61 -1.73 10.69
N ARG A 49 2.14 -2.76 9.97
CA ARG A 49 2.59 -3.06 8.61
C ARG A 49 1.42 -3.40 7.70
N LEU A 50 1.64 -3.15 6.41
CA LEU A 50 0.81 -3.57 5.30
C LEU A 50 1.74 -3.81 4.09
N LEU A 51 1.51 -4.88 3.34
CA LEU A 51 2.22 -5.22 2.12
C LEU A 51 1.34 -4.94 0.91
N ILE A 52 1.95 -4.42 -0.15
CA ILE A 52 1.28 -4.03 -1.40
C ILE A 52 1.94 -4.80 -2.54
N TYR A 53 1.16 -5.60 -3.26
CA TYR A 53 1.63 -6.31 -4.45
C TYR A 53 1.26 -5.51 -5.70
N VAL A 54 2.26 -5.13 -6.49
CA VAL A 54 2.06 -4.45 -7.77
C VAL A 54 2.72 -5.23 -8.89
N GLN A 55 2.16 -5.15 -10.09
CA GLN A 55 2.71 -5.77 -11.29
C GLN A 55 2.87 -4.73 -12.39
N SER A 56 4.01 -4.72 -13.07
CA SER A 56 4.19 -3.98 -14.32
C SER A 56 3.34 -4.57 -15.43
N ILE A 57 2.84 -3.71 -16.32
CA ILE A 57 2.19 -4.15 -17.56
C ILE A 57 3.17 -4.08 -18.73
N ASP A 58 2.76 -4.55 -19.90
CA ASP A 58 3.56 -4.54 -21.14
C ASP A 58 3.63 -3.12 -21.74
N GLN A 59 4.16 -2.18 -20.96
CA GLN A 59 4.34 -0.79 -21.32
C GLN A 59 5.49 -0.20 -20.49
N THR A 60 6.44 0.45 -21.17
CA THR A 60 7.51 1.20 -20.50
C THR A 60 6.99 2.54 -19.97
N GLY A 61 7.61 3.05 -18.90
CA GLY A 61 7.33 4.38 -18.38
C GLY A 61 7.31 4.43 -16.86
N ARG A 62 6.67 5.47 -16.33
CA ARG A 62 6.70 5.79 -14.90
C ARG A 62 5.43 5.34 -14.18
N GLY A 63 5.56 4.33 -13.33
CA GLY A 63 4.52 3.90 -12.39
C GLY A 63 4.55 4.75 -11.12
N ARG A 64 3.37 5.03 -10.54
CA ARG A 64 3.23 5.80 -9.30
C ARG A 64 2.34 5.07 -8.32
N ILE A 65 2.77 5.01 -7.07
CA ILE A 65 2.03 4.43 -5.94
C ILE A 65 1.85 5.52 -4.90
N ILE A 66 0.61 5.77 -4.48
CA ILE A 66 0.28 6.73 -3.43
C ILE A 66 -0.42 5.97 -2.31
N VAL A 67 0.07 6.14 -1.08
CA VAL A 67 -0.56 5.59 0.12
C VAL A 67 -1.02 6.69 1.06
N SER A 68 -2.21 6.53 1.62
CA SER A 68 -2.81 7.51 2.53
C SER A 68 -3.59 6.83 3.65
N SER A 69 -3.70 7.53 4.79
CA SER A 69 -4.51 7.12 5.94
C SER A 69 -4.99 8.39 6.64
N PRO A 70 -6.22 8.43 7.19
CA PRO A 70 -6.68 9.54 8.00
C PRO A 70 -5.69 9.90 9.12
N GLY A 71 -5.39 11.18 9.28
CA GLY A 71 -4.47 11.69 10.31
C GLY A 71 -2.98 11.42 10.06
N LEU A 72 -2.60 10.74 8.97
CA LEU A 72 -1.20 10.47 8.63
C LEU A 72 -0.77 11.23 7.37
N LYS A 73 0.51 11.59 7.31
CA LYS A 73 1.10 12.21 6.11
C LYS A 73 1.09 11.20 4.96
N LYS A 74 0.47 11.59 3.85
CA LYS A 74 0.47 10.84 2.58
C LYS A 74 1.90 10.55 2.12
N ARG A 75 2.13 9.39 1.52
CA ARG A 75 3.41 9.02 0.91
C ARG A 75 3.21 8.60 -0.54
N GLU A 76 4.29 8.71 -1.29
CA GLU A 76 4.32 8.44 -2.71
C GLU A 76 5.64 7.77 -3.08
N LEU A 77 5.55 6.80 -3.98
CA LEU A 77 6.67 6.10 -4.59
C LEU A 77 6.52 6.12 -6.11
N THR A 78 7.64 6.32 -6.80
CA THR A 78 7.73 6.28 -8.26
C THR A 78 8.61 5.11 -8.66
N LEU A 79 8.16 4.34 -9.66
CA LEU A 79 8.86 3.20 -10.24
C LEU A 79 9.11 3.47 -11.73
N GLU A 80 10.32 3.23 -12.20
CA GLU A 80 10.64 3.28 -13.63
C GLU A 80 10.54 1.86 -14.20
N ILE A 81 9.75 1.69 -15.26
CA ILE A 81 9.49 0.42 -15.95
C ILE A 81 10.18 0.48 -17.32
N TYR A 82 11.07 -0.50 -17.58
CA TYR A 82 11.90 -0.61 -18.78
C TYR A 82 11.61 -1.91 -19.53
#